data_AF-A0A6A6LUK0-F1
#
_entry.id   AF-A0A6A6LUK0-F1
#
_cell.length_a   1.000
_cell.length_b   1.000
_cell.length_c   1.000
_cell.angle_alpha   90.00
_cell.angle_beta   90.00
_cell.angle_gamma   90.00
#
_symmetry.space_group_name_H-M   'P 1'
#
loop_
_entity.id
_entity.type
_entity.pdbx_description
1 polymer ?
#
loop_
_entity_poly.entity_id
_entity_poly.type
_entity_poly.pdbx_seq_one_letter_code
_entity_poly.pdbx_strand_id
1 'polypeptide(L)'
;MILRGSFSNTVPLEKNAATTTIDEPFINSTAASAKEISQLYAILETVVDRAEMHKNVGEQHDNRNKLLLNSINMITLTATTMAGVAATGGAGAPLLALRLSSTLLFTAATGMLFIMNKIQPSQLAEEQRNATKLFRQLQSQIQTTLALYDPAELDVKDAMDKVLALDKAYPLPLLGKMIEKFPAKFGPALWWPKPHDFQRKAKDLERIGS
;
A
#
# COMPACT_ATOMS: atom_id res chain seq x y z
N MET A 1 -26.19 -67.54 73.52
CA MET A 1 -25.38 -68.57 72.84
C MET A 1 -24.72 -67.94 71.60
N ILE A 2 -23.50 -67.39 71.77
CA ILE A 2 -22.27 -67.57 70.97
C ILE A 2 -22.44 -68.52 69.74
N LEU A 3 -22.04 -68.31 68.47
CA LEU A 3 -20.93 -67.61 67.76
C LEU A 3 -21.28 -67.51 66.24
N ARG A 4 -20.94 -66.42 65.53
CA ARG A 4 -19.74 -66.17 64.66
C ARG A 4 -19.75 -66.82 63.26
N GLY A 5 -19.63 -65.96 62.24
CA GLY A 5 -19.20 -66.31 60.87
C GLY A 5 -18.99 -65.04 60.04
N SER A 6 -17.73 -64.60 59.95
CA SER A 6 -17.25 -63.40 59.26
C SER A 6 -16.82 -63.73 57.84
N PHE A 7 -17.15 -62.90 56.83
CA PHE A 7 -16.31 -62.65 55.65
C PHE A 7 -16.63 -61.27 55.06
N SER A 8 -15.69 -60.33 55.19
CA SER A 8 -15.65 -59.10 54.40
C SER A 8 -15.20 -59.43 52.98
N ASN A 9 -15.89 -58.91 51.96
CA ASN A 9 -15.32 -58.71 50.63
C ASN A 9 -15.97 -57.51 49.95
N THR A 10 -15.09 -56.68 49.40
CA THR A 10 -15.26 -55.37 48.78
C THR A 10 -15.99 -55.45 47.43
N VAL A 11 -16.95 -54.55 47.19
CA VAL A 11 -17.61 -54.35 45.89
C VAL A 11 -16.94 -53.17 45.16
N PRO A 12 -16.64 -53.24 43.85
CA PRO A 12 -15.82 -52.25 43.16
C PRO A 12 -16.59 -50.99 42.76
N LEU A 13 -15.86 -49.88 42.75
CA LEU A 13 -16.22 -48.55 42.28
C LEU A 13 -16.46 -48.56 40.76
N GLU A 14 -17.71 -48.49 40.32
CA GLU A 14 -18.05 -48.17 38.93
C GLU A 14 -17.76 -46.70 38.63
N LYS A 15 -16.82 -46.49 37.70
CA LYS A 15 -16.41 -45.21 37.15
C LYS A 15 -17.38 -44.82 36.04
N ASN A 16 -18.44 -44.09 36.40
CA ASN A 16 -19.34 -43.46 35.44
C ASN A 16 -18.67 -42.19 34.91
N ALA A 17 -17.90 -42.33 33.83
CA ALA A 17 -17.44 -41.18 33.05
C ALA A 17 -18.62 -40.67 32.22
N ALA A 18 -19.29 -39.63 32.70
CA ALA A 18 -20.17 -38.81 31.89
C ALA A 18 -19.31 -38.13 30.81
N THR A 19 -19.45 -38.59 29.56
CA THR A 19 -18.93 -37.90 28.38
C THR A 19 -19.74 -36.62 28.20
N THR A 20 -19.22 -35.51 28.74
CA THR A 20 -19.66 -34.16 28.42
C THR A 20 -19.44 -33.96 26.92
N THR A 21 -20.52 -34.01 26.14
CA THR A 21 -20.56 -33.57 24.75
C THR A 21 -20.39 -32.06 24.80
N ILE A 22 -19.15 -31.60 24.61
CA ILE A 22 -18.85 -30.18 24.48
C ILE A 22 -19.35 -29.80 23.08
N ASP A 23 -20.33 -28.90 23.07
CA ASP A 23 -20.95 -28.33 21.89
C ASP A 23 -19.90 -27.93 20.82
N GLU A 24 -20.05 -28.50 19.63
CA GLU A 24 -19.26 -28.25 18.42
C GLU A 24 -19.38 -26.86 17.74
N PRO A 25 -20.31 -25.93 18.05
CA PRO A 25 -20.35 -24.63 17.37
C PRO A 25 -19.29 -23.65 17.88
N PHE A 26 -18.77 -23.81 19.10
CA PHE A 26 -17.84 -22.85 19.70
C PHE A 26 -16.43 -22.90 19.10
N ILE A 27 -15.95 -24.11 18.77
CA ILE A 27 -14.62 -24.32 18.18
C ILE A 27 -14.56 -23.76 16.75
N ASN A 28 -15.65 -23.93 15.99
CA ASN A 28 -15.75 -23.42 14.62
C ASN A 28 -15.84 -21.89 14.57
N SER A 29 -16.61 -21.26 15.48
CA SER A 29 -16.66 -19.80 15.60
C SER A 29 -15.31 -19.19 16.02
N THR A 30 -14.56 -19.87 16.88
CA THR A 30 -13.24 -19.38 17.32
C THR A 30 -12.19 -19.49 16.22
N ALA A 31 -12.20 -20.58 15.45
CA ALA A 31 -11.30 -20.78 14.31
C ALA A 31 -11.63 -19.87 13.11
N ALA A 32 -12.93 -19.61 12.87
CA ALA A 32 -13.39 -18.59 11.92
C ALA A 32 -12.89 -17.22 12.38
N SER A 33 -13.25 -16.77 13.59
CA SER A 33 -12.79 -15.48 14.14
C SER A 33 -11.28 -15.29 14.03
N ALA A 34 -10.46 -16.31 14.36
CA ALA A 34 -9.01 -16.24 14.21
C ALA A 34 -8.55 -16.04 12.74
N LYS A 35 -9.22 -16.67 11.78
CA LYS A 35 -8.96 -16.48 10.34
C LYS A 35 -9.37 -15.08 9.91
N GLU A 36 -10.54 -14.59 10.29
CA GLU A 36 -11.01 -13.24 9.95
C GLU A 36 -10.12 -12.15 10.57
N ILE A 37 -9.65 -12.35 11.81
CA ILE A 37 -8.65 -11.50 12.47
C ILE A 37 -7.35 -11.46 11.66
N SER A 38 -6.83 -12.63 11.24
CA SER A 38 -5.59 -12.69 10.44
C SER A 38 -5.73 -11.98 9.09
N GLN A 39 -6.91 -12.06 8.48
CA GLN A 39 -7.22 -11.38 7.22
C GLN A 39 -7.30 -9.86 7.42
N LEU A 40 -7.94 -9.38 8.49
CA LEU A 40 -7.97 -7.96 8.83
C LEU A 40 -6.56 -7.41 9.08
N TYR A 41 -5.68 -8.16 9.74
CA TYR A 41 -4.28 -7.76 9.94
C TYR A 41 -3.51 -7.65 8.62
N ALA A 42 -3.69 -8.58 7.68
CA ALA A 42 -3.05 -8.51 6.36
C ALA A 42 -3.56 -7.31 5.54
N ILE A 43 -4.87 -7.01 5.62
CA ILE A 43 -5.46 -5.81 5.01
C ILE A 43 -4.89 -4.55 5.67
N LEU A 44 -4.78 -4.54 7.01
CA LEU A 44 -4.20 -3.42 7.75
C LEU A 44 -2.75 -3.13 7.32
N GLU A 45 -1.92 -4.16 7.21
CA GLU A 45 -0.54 -4.03 6.73
C GLU A 45 -0.49 -3.42 5.32
N THR A 46 -1.35 -3.91 4.42
CA THR A 46 -1.46 -3.37 3.06
C THR A 46 -1.91 -1.90 3.04
N VAL A 47 -2.87 -1.53 3.89
CA VAL A 47 -3.34 -0.14 4.03
C VAL A 47 -2.25 0.77 4.57
N VAL A 48 -1.46 0.29 5.53
CA VAL A 48 -0.32 1.03 6.11
C VAL A 48 0.75 1.26 5.05
N ASP A 49 1.14 0.21 4.33
CA ASP A 49 2.12 0.27 3.25
C ASP A 49 1.66 1.27 2.17
N ARG A 50 0.39 1.19 1.76
CA ARG A 50 -0.16 2.12 0.76
C ARG A 50 -0.25 3.56 1.24
N ALA A 51 -0.60 3.80 2.50
CA ALA A 51 -0.56 5.14 3.08
C ALA A 51 0.87 5.71 3.08
N GLU A 52 1.87 4.89 3.38
CA GLU A 52 3.28 5.30 3.35
C GLU A 52 3.77 5.56 1.92
N MET A 53 3.39 4.72 0.96
CA MET A 53 3.71 4.95 -0.46
C MET A 53 3.14 6.27 -0.97
N HIS A 54 1.87 6.58 -0.72
CA HIS A 54 1.26 7.87 -1.12
C HIS A 54 1.97 9.06 -0.48
N LYS A 55 2.37 8.95 0.80
CA LYS A 55 3.15 9.98 1.49
C LYS A 55 4.51 10.20 0.82
N ASN A 56 5.25 9.12 0.59
CA ASN A 56 6.58 9.18 -0.01
C ASN A 56 6.54 9.76 -1.44
N VAL A 57 5.54 9.38 -2.24
CA VAL A 57 5.33 9.94 -3.59
C VAL A 57 5.04 11.44 -3.51
N GLY A 58 4.15 11.87 -2.61
CA GLY A 58 3.87 13.30 -2.38
C GLY A 58 5.13 14.09 -2.03
N GLU A 59 5.94 13.57 -1.10
CA GLU A 59 7.21 14.20 -0.68
C GLU A 59 8.27 14.23 -1.81
N GLN A 60 8.39 13.17 -2.61
CA GLN A 60 9.26 13.14 -3.78
C GLN A 60 8.87 14.20 -4.81
N HIS A 61 7.57 14.35 -5.08
CA HIS A 61 7.05 15.37 -5.99
C HIS A 61 7.33 16.79 -5.48
N ASP A 62 7.13 17.04 -4.17
CA ASP A 62 7.44 18.33 -3.54
C ASP A 62 8.93 18.66 -3.55
N ASN A 63 9.79 17.68 -3.23
CA ASN A 63 11.24 17.86 -3.28
C ASN A 63 11.71 18.15 -4.70
N ARG A 64 11.19 17.42 -5.70
CA ARG A 64 11.47 17.70 -7.11
C ARG A 64 11.04 19.11 -7.50
N ASN A 65 9.86 19.56 -7.04
CA ASN A 65 9.35 20.91 -7.29
C ASN A 65 10.29 21.99 -6.72
N LYS A 66 10.72 21.83 -5.46
CA LYS A 66 11.67 22.74 -4.80
C LYS A 66 13.03 22.79 -5.52
N LEU A 67 13.57 21.63 -5.87
CA LEU A 67 14.86 21.53 -6.56
C LEU A 67 14.82 22.16 -7.96
N LEU A 68 13.78 21.86 -8.75
CA LEU A 68 13.59 22.44 -10.08
C LEU A 68 13.44 23.96 -10.02
N LEU A 69 12.61 24.47 -9.09
CA LEU A 69 12.43 25.90 -8.91
C LEU A 69 13.74 26.60 -8.52
N ASN A 70 14.52 26.02 -7.61
CA ASN A 70 15.82 26.56 -7.21
C ASN A 70 16.81 26.58 -8.39
N SER A 71 16.84 25.50 -9.18
CA SER A 71 17.67 25.43 -10.39
C SER A 71 17.28 26.49 -11.42
N ILE A 72 15.98 26.66 -11.71
CA ILE A 72 15.48 27.69 -12.62
C ILE A 72 15.86 29.09 -12.13
N ASN A 73 15.72 29.36 -10.82
CA ASN A 73 16.10 30.63 -10.23
C ASN A 73 17.60 30.89 -10.38
N MET A 74 18.44 29.88 -10.15
CA MET A 74 19.90 30.00 -10.34
C MET A 74 20.28 30.20 -11.81
N ILE A 75 19.66 29.47 -12.75
CA ILE A 75 19.88 29.65 -14.19
C ILE A 75 19.48 31.07 -14.61
N THR A 76 18.33 31.55 -14.13
CA THR A 76 17.84 32.91 -14.41
C THR A 76 18.76 33.96 -13.82
N LEU A 77 19.26 33.76 -12.61
CA LEU A 77 20.23 34.64 -11.95
C LEU A 77 21.55 34.68 -12.72
N THR A 78 22.09 33.52 -13.11
CA THR A 78 23.31 33.43 -13.93
C THR A 78 23.12 34.10 -15.29
N ALA A 79 22.00 33.85 -15.97
CA ALA A 79 21.67 34.49 -17.24
C ALA A 79 21.59 36.01 -17.11
N THR A 80 20.96 36.51 -16.04
CA THR A 80 20.83 37.95 -15.75
C THR A 80 22.19 38.58 -15.48
N THR A 81 23.04 37.92 -14.69
CA THR A 81 24.41 38.38 -14.44
C THR A 81 25.22 38.43 -15.74
N MET A 82 25.16 37.39 -16.58
CA MET A 82 25.84 37.35 -17.88
C MET A 82 25.32 38.44 -18.83
N ALA A 83 24.01 38.66 -18.88
CA ALA A 83 23.40 39.72 -19.68
C ALA A 83 23.80 41.12 -19.18
N GLY A 84 23.85 41.32 -17.85
CA GLY A 84 24.27 42.56 -17.21
C GLY A 84 25.73 42.90 -17.50
N VAL A 85 26.65 41.94 -17.32
CA VAL A 85 28.08 42.11 -17.66
C VAL A 85 28.26 42.38 -19.15
N ALA A 86 27.47 41.73 -20.01
CA ALA A 86 27.49 41.99 -21.45
C ALA A 86 26.78 43.28 -21.88
N ALA A 87 26.10 43.99 -20.98
CA ALA A 87 25.50 45.30 -21.24
C ALA A 87 26.42 46.45 -20.83
N THR A 88 27.33 46.22 -19.88
CA THR A 88 28.24 47.23 -19.34
C THR A 88 29.66 47.16 -19.90
N GLY A 89 30.04 46.06 -20.57
CA GLY A 89 31.35 45.91 -21.23
C GLY A 89 31.43 46.50 -22.66
N GLY A 90 32.64 46.89 -23.09
CA GLY A 90 32.93 47.37 -24.45
C GLY A 90 32.87 46.28 -25.55
N ALA A 91 33.21 46.59 -26.79
CA ALA A 91 33.05 45.65 -27.92
C ALA A 91 34.11 44.52 -27.95
N GLY A 92 33.68 43.26 -28.09
CA GLY A 92 34.58 42.12 -28.28
C GLY A 92 33.89 40.74 -28.31
N ALA A 93 34.59 39.72 -28.80
CA ALA A 93 34.11 38.33 -28.87
C ALA A 93 33.65 37.72 -27.52
N PRO A 94 34.29 38.02 -26.35
CA PRO A 94 33.82 37.55 -25.05
C PRO A 94 32.42 38.06 -24.66
N LEU A 95 32.05 39.28 -25.10
CA LEU A 95 30.73 39.86 -24.84
C LEU A 95 29.64 39.20 -25.68
N LEU A 96 29.93 38.88 -26.94
CA LEU A 96 29.04 38.10 -27.80
C LEU A 96 28.79 36.71 -27.20
N ALA A 97 29.84 36.04 -26.71
CA ALA A 97 29.71 34.76 -26.03
C ALA A 97 28.82 34.84 -24.78
N LEU A 98 28.96 35.91 -23.96
CA LEU A 98 28.10 36.15 -22.79
C LEU A 98 26.63 36.39 -23.18
N ARG A 99 26.34 37.12 -24.28
CA ARG A 99 24.97 37.32 -24.76
C ARG A 99 24.33 36.06 -25.31
N LEU A 100 25.08 35.26 -26.06
CA LEU A 100 24.61 33.97 -26.53
C LEU A 100 24.35 33.02 -25.36
N SER A 101 25.25 32.99 -24.38
CA SER A 101 25.11 32.18 -23.16
C SER A 101 23.90 32.60 -22.33
N SER A 102 23.70 33.90 -22.10
CA SER A 102 22.53 34.39 -21.36
C SER A 102 21.21 34.07 -22.08
N THR A 103 21.17 34.24 -23.40
CA THR A 103 19.99 33.91 -24.22
C THR A 103 19.69 32.41 -24.18
N LEU A 104 20.73 31.56 -24.26
CA LEU A 104 20.60 30.11 -24.12
C LEU A 104 20.08 29.72 -22.74
N LEU A 105 20.62 30.31 -21.67
CA LEU A 105 20.18 30.04 -20.30
C LEU A 105 18.74 30.50 -20.04
N PHE A 106 18.33 31.68 -20.55
CA PHE A 106 16.92 32.11 -20.49
C PHE A 106 16.01 31.15 -21.25
N THR A 107 16.41 30.72 -22.44
CA THR A 107 15.66 29.73 -23.23
C THR A 107 15.53 28.40 -22.48
N ALA A 108 16.61 27.94 -21.83
CA ALA A 108 16.61 26.74 -20.99
C ALA A 108 15.69 26.88 -19.77
N ALA A 109 15.75 28.02 -19.06
CA ALA A 109 14.88 28.30 -17.92
C ALA A 109 13.40 28.34 -18.33
N THR A 110 13.06 28.99 -19.45
CA THR A 110 11.69 29.01 -19.99
C THR A 110 11.22 27.61 -20.41
N GLY A 111 12.09 26.80 -21.03
CA GLY A 111 11.77 25.41 -21.38
C GLY A 111 11.48 24.56 -20.15
N MET A 112 12.30 24.67 -19.10
CA MET A 112 12.07 23.98 -17.83
C MET A 112 10.78 24.43 -17.15
N LEU A 113 10.48 25.73 -17.15
CA LEU A 113 9.21 26.27 -16.64
C LEU A 113 7.99 25.72 -17.41
N PHE A 114 8.09 25.55 -18.73
CA PHE A 114 7.00 24.99 -19.53
C PHE A 114 6.71 23.53 -19.16
N ILE A 115 7.75 22.71 -19.00
CA ILE A 115 7.62 21.31 -18.55
C ILE A 115 7.01 21.26 -17.14
N MET A 116 7.43 22.16 -16.26
CA MET A 116 6.95 22.27 -14.88
C MET A 116 5.49 22.75 -14.79
N ASN A 117 5.06 23.65 -15.68
CA ASN A 117 3.67 24.12 -15.73
C ASN A 117 2.70 23.02 -16.24
N LYS A 118 3.16 22.16 -17.16
CA LYS A 118 2.39 21.01 -17.63
C LYS A 118 2.24 19.93 -16.56
N ILE A 119 3.21 19.80 -15.67
CA ILE A 119 3.15 18.88 -14.53
C ILE A 119 2.75 19.69 -13.32
N GLN A 120 1.48 20.10 -13.22
CA GLN A 120 0.98 20.88 -12.06
C GLN A 120 1.37 20.17 -10.75
N PRO A 121 2.42 20.65 -10.05
CA PRO A 121 3.01 19.88 -8.96
C PRO A 121 2.10 19.90 -7.74
N SER A 122 1.37 21.00 -7.55
CA SER A 122 0.54 21.27 -6.39
C SER A 122 -0.72 20.42 -6.34
N GLN A 123 -1.33 20.10 -7.47
CA GLN A 123 -2.55 19.29 -7.48
C GLN A 123 -2.26 17.84 -7.16
N LEU A 124 -1.25 17.25 -7.82
CA LEU A 124 -0.93 15.85 -7.61
C LEU A 124 -0.38 15.62 -6.19
N ALA A 125 0.47 16.50 -5.67
CA ALA A 125 0.95 16.40 -4.29
C ALA A 125 -0.20 16.47 -3.27
N GLU A 126 -1.19 17.34 -3.49
CA GLU A 126 -2.35 17.44 -2.60
C GLU A 126 -3.30 16.23 -2.76
N GLU A 127 -3.46 15.68 -3.96
CA GLU A 127 -4.18 14.43 -4.20
C GLU A 127 -3.52 13.25 -3.47
N GLN A 128 -2.19 13.15 -3.52
CA GLN A 128 -1.43 12.13 -2.77
C GLN A 128 -1.55 12.31 -1.25
N ARG A 129 -1.56 13.57 -0.78
CA ARG A 129 -1.78 13.89 0.64
C ARG A 129 -3.20 13.53 1.08
N ASN A 130 -4.20 13.75 0.23
CA ASN A 130 -5.57 13.36 0.51
C ASN A 130 -5.74 11.84 0.51
N ALA A 131 -5.14 11.13 -0.45
CA ALA A 131 -5.09 9.67 -0.47
C ALA A 131 -4.48 9.13 0.83
N THR A 132 -3.33 9.67 1.26
CA THR A 132 -2.69 9.31 2.53
C THR A 132 -3.64 9.46 3.73
N LYS A 133 -4.40 10.57 3.80
CA LYS A 133 -5.38 10.79 4.88
C LYS A 133 -6.48 9.73 4.87
N LEU A 134 -7.03 9.41 3.70
CA LEU A 134 -8.10 8.42 3.56
C LEU A 134 -7.62 7.01 3.94
N PHE A 135 -6.42 6.61 3.52
CA PHE A 135 -5.83 5.33 3.95
C PHE A 135 -5.54 5.30 5.45
N ARG A 136 -5.09 6.41 6.06
CA ARG A 136 -4.93 6.50 7.53
C ARG A 136 -6.27 6.43 8.27
N GLN A 137 -7.33 7.00 7.73
CA GLN A 137 -8.68 6.87 8.30
C GLN A 137 -9.16 5.42 8.23
N LEU A 138 -8.95 4.74 7.10
CA LEU A 138 -9.28 3.33 6.96
C LEU A 138 -8.46 2.45 7.92
N GLN A 139 -7.16 2.73 8.06
CA GLN A 139 -6.29 2.08 9.04
C GLN A 139 -6.89 2.18 10.45
N SER A 140 -7.31 3.39 10.84
CA SER A 140 -7.88 3.64 12.17
C SER A 140 -9.21 2.91 12.36
N GLN A 141 -10.07 2.84 11.33
CA GLN A 141 -11.34 2.10 11.39
C GLN A 141 -11.13 0.59 11.57
N ILE A 142 -10.15 0.02 10.85
CA ILE A 142 -9.81 -1.41 10.95
C ILE A 142 -9.27 -1.71 12.36
N GLN A 143 -8.38 -0.86 12.88
CA GLN A 143 -7.85 -0.99 14.24
C GLN A 143 -8.94 -0.87 15.32
N THR A 144 -9.89 0.05 15.17
CA THR A 144 -11.01 0.17 16.12
C THR A 144 -11.93 -1.05 16.07
N THR A 145 -12.14 -1.64 14.89
CA THR A 145 -12.97 -2.84 14.75
C THR A 145 -12.33 -4.03 15.45
N LEU A 146 -11.03 -4.23 15.23
CA LEU A 146 -10.20 -5.23 15.90
C LEU A 146 -10.14 -5.08 17.43
N ALA A 147 -10.26 -3.86 17.96
CA ALA A 147 -10.19 -3.58 19.39
C ALA A 147 -11.53 -3.68 20.12
N LEU A 148 -12.66 -3.53 19.42
CA LEU A 148 -14.00 -3.43 20.03
C LEU A 148 -14.82 -4.73 19.97
N TYR A 149 -14.62 -5.58 18.97
CA TYR A 149 -15.41 -6.79 18.76
C TYR A 149 -14.61 -7.86 17.98
N ASP A 150 -15.03 -9.12 18.07
CA ASP A 150 -14.49 -10.24 17.28
C ASP A 150 -14.87 -10.07 15.79
N PRO A 151 -13.92 -9.78 14.89
CA PRO A 151 -14.21 -9.47 13.50
C PRO A 151 -15.05 -10.56 12.81
N ALA A 152 -16.13 -10.16 12.15
CA ALA A 152 -16.94 -11.04 11.31
C ALA A 152 -16.44 -11.03 9.86
N GLU A 153 -16.85 -12.03 9.07
CA GLU A 153 -16.55 -12.10 7.63
C GLU A 153 -17.01 -10.83 6.87
N LEU A 154 -18.10 -10.20 7.34
CA LEU A 154 -18.60 -8.94 6.80
C LEU A 154 -17.61 -7.79 6.99
N ASP A 155 -16.90 -7.73 8.12
CA ASP A 155 -15.94 -6.66 8.42
C ASP A 155 -14.68 -6.80 7.55
N VAL A 156 -14.25 -8.04 7.28
CA VAL A 156 -13.16 -8.35 6.33
C VAL A 156 -13.54 -7.88 4.93
N LYS A 157 -14.76 -8.19 4.49
CA LYS A 157 -15.26 -7.81 3.17
C LYS A 157 -15.41 -6.30 3.03
N ASP A 158 -15.99 -5.62 4.02
CA ASP A 158 -16.14 -4.15 4.01
C ASP A 158 -14.78 -3.44 3.99
N ALA A 159 -13.82 -3.90 4.79
CA ALA A 159 -12.46 -3.37 4.77
C ALA A 159 -11.80 -3.56 3.39
N MET A 160 -11.93 -4.75 2.79
CA MET A 160 -11.42 -5.05 1.45
C MET A 160 -12.07 -4.18 0.37
N ASP A 161 -13.39 -4.02 0.38
CA ASP A 161 -14.13 -3.22 -0.60
C ASP A 161 -13.72 -1.73 -0.49
N LYS A 162 -13.49 -1.22 0.71
CA LYS A 162 -12.98 0.14 0.96
C LYS A 162 -11.55 0.33 0.44
N VAL A 163 -10.66 -0.64 0.67
CA VAL A 163 -9.30 -0.61 0.09
C VAL A 163 -9.37 -0.56 -1.43
N LEU A 164 -10.18 -1.43 -2.03
CA LEU A 164 -10.31 -1.51 -3.49
C LEU A 164 -10.92 -0.22 -4.07
N ALA A 165 -11.89 0.39 -3.38
CA ALA A 165 -12.47 1.67 -3.78
C ALA A 165 -11.44 2.81 -3.72
N LEU A 166 -10.63 2.87 -2.65
CA LEU A 166 -9.55 3.86 -2.52
C LEU A 166 -8.47 3.66 -3.57
N ASP A 167 -8.08 2.41 -3.85
CA ASP A 167 -7.12 2.06 -4.90
C ASP A 167 -7.59 2.49 -6.29
N LYS A 168 -8.89 2.39 -6.55
CA LYS A 168 -9.49 2.83 -7.81
C LYS A 168 -9.60 4.35 -7.90
N ALA A 169 -9.91 5.02 -6.79
CA ALA A 169 -10.05 6.47 -6.72
C ALA A 169 -8.70 7.21 -6.75
N TYR A 170 -7.66 6.64 -6.13
CA TYR A 170 -6.32 7.19 -6.04
C TYR A 170 -5.30 6.17 -6.52
N PRO A 171 -5.26 5.87 -7.84
CA PRO A 171 -4.26 4.96 -8.38
C PRO A 171 -2.88 5.54 -8.11
N LEU A 172 -2.00 4.74 -7.49
CA LEU A 172 -0.60 5.12 -7.34
C LEU A 172 -0.04 5.44 -8.74
N PRO A 173 0.43 6.68 -8.98
CA PRO A 173 1.15 6.99 -10.19
C PRO A 173 2.45 6.20 -10.10
N LEU A 174 2.49 5.02 -10.73
CA LEU A 174 3.72 4.27 -10.91
C LEU A 174 4.74 5.24 -11.50
N LEU A 175 5.83 5.46 -10.75
CA LEU A 175 6.96 6.30 -11.11
C LEU A 175 7.34 6.05 -12.58
N GLY A 176 6.87 6.92 -13.47
CA GLY A 176 7.13 6.88 -14.90
C GLY A 176 6.39 5.78 -15.66
N LYS A 177 5.45 6.18 -16.52
CA LYS A 177 5.14 5.47 -17.78
C LYS A 177 6.34 5.45 -18.76
N MET A 178 7.59 5.51 -18.26
CA MET A 178 8.81 5.59 -19.04
C MET A 178 9.99 4.92 -18.31
N ILE A 179 9.78 3.68 -17.85
CA ILE A 179 10.83 2.66 -17.85
C ILE A 179 10.20 1.47 -18.56
N GLU A 180 10.73 1.13 -19.73
CA GLU A 180 10.26 0.10 -20.69
C GLU A 180 10.33 -1.36 -20.16
N LYS A 181 10.09 -1.57 -18.87
CA LYS A 181 10.14 -2.90 -18.25
C LYS A 181 8.99 -3.14 -17.28
N PHE A 182 7.80 -2.75 -17.70
CA PHE A 182 6.61 -3.44 -17.20
C PHE A 182 6.49 -4.78 -17.94
N PRO A 183 6.43 -5.93 -17.24
CA PRO A 183 6.26 -7.22 -17.88
C PRO A 183 4.96 -7.22 -18.68
N ALA A 184 4.97 -7.79 -19.89
CA ALA A 184 3.86 -7.78 -20.85
C ALA A 184 2.55 -8.40 -20.31
N LYS A 185 2.57 -9.05 -19.15
CA LYS A 185 1.40 -9.57 -18.45
C LYS A 185 1.34 -8.94 -17.05
N PHE A 186 0.48 -7.94 -16.90
CA PHE A 186 0.07 -7.45 -15.58
C PHE A 186 -0.99 -8.41 -15.03
N GLY A 187 -0.58 -9.34 -14.17
CA GLY A 187 -1.53 -10.07 -13.35
C GLY A 187 -1.97 -9.18 -12.19
N PRO A 188 -3.20 -9.33 -11.66
CA PRO A 188 -3.50 -8.82 -10.32
C PRO A 188 -2.41 -9.34 -9.37
N ALA A 189 -1.96 -8.52 -8.42
CA ALA A 189 -1.18 -9.04 -7.30
C ALA A 189 -2.09 -9.99 -6.51
N LEU A 190 -2.12 -11.27 -6.92
CA LEU A 190 -2.77 -12.36 -6.19
C LEU A 190 -1.89 -12.66 -4.99
N TRP A 191 -2.03 -11.86 -3.95
CA TRP A 191 -1.33 -12.02 -2.68
C TRP A 191 -1.93 -13.15 -1.83
N TRP A 192 -3.05 -13.75 -2.25
CA TRP A 192 -3.67 -14.89 -1.58
C TRP A 192 -3.31 -16.21 -2.28
N PRO A 193 -2.87 -17.26 -1.54
CA PRO A 193 -2.71 -18.57 -2.12
C PRO A 193 -4.07 -19.10 -2.59
N LYS A 194 -4.15 -19.54 -3.85
CA LYS A 194 -5.34 -20.24 -4.35
C LYS A 194 -5.58 -21.47 -3.48
N PRO A 195 -6.80 -21.71 -2.97
CA PRO A 195 -7.09 -22.92 -2.22
C PRO A 195 -6.73 -24.15 -3.05
N HIS A 196 -6.05 -25.10 -2.40
CA HIS A 196 -5.37 -26.25 -2.99
C HIS A 196 -6.32 -27.21 -3.76
N ASP A 197 -7.62 -26.97 -3.71
CA ASP A 197 -8.64 -27.81 -4.36
C ASP A 197 -8.90 -27.45 -5.83
N PHE A 198 -8.46 -26.27 -6.30
CA PHE A 198 -8.54 -25.95 -7.73
C PHE A 198 -7.44 -26.64 -8.58
N GLN A 199 -6.29 -26.97 -7.97
CA GLN A 199 -5.18 -27.67 -8.64
C GLN A 199 -5.49 -29.16 -8.88
N ARG A 200 -6.25 -29.81 -7.99
CA ARG A 200 -6.70 -31.20 -8.22
C ARG A 200 -7.72 -31.28 -9.35
N LYS A 201 -8.73 -30.40 -9.36
CA LYS A 201 -9.72 -30.37 -10.45
C LYS A 201 -9.12 -30.06 -11.83
N ALA A 202 -8.09 -29.21 -11.91
CA ALA A 202 -7.41 -28.94 -13.18
C ALA A 202 -6.60 -30.15 -13.69
N LYS A 203 -5.91 -30.88 -12.79
CA LYS A 203 -5.18 -32.10 -13.15
C LYS A 203 -6.08 -33.29 -13.49
N ASP A 204 -7.25 -33.38 -12.86
CA ASP A 204 -8.21 -34.45 -13.14
C ASP A 204 -8.95 -34.23 -14.47
N LEU A 205 -9.17 -32.98 -14.90
CA LEU A 205 -9.73 -32.68 -16.22
C LEU A 205 -8.74 -32.90 -17.37
N GLU A 206 -7.42 -32.72 -17.16
CA GLU A 206 -6.41 -33.04 -18.17
C GLU A 206 -6.19 -34.56 -18.33
N ARG A 207 -6.55 -35.37 -17.34
CA ARG A 207 -6.34 -36.83 -17.37
C ARG A 207 -7.52 -37.63 -17.96
N ILE A 208 -8.68 -37.00 -18.12
CA ILE A 208 -9.89 -37.61 -18.71
C ILE A 208 -10.01 -37.30 -20.21
N GLY A 209 -9.20 -36.35 -20.72
CA GLY A 209 -9.21 -35.91 -22.11
C GLY A 209 -8.07 -36.43 -22.99
N SER A 210 -7.34 -37.49 -22.58
CA SER A 210 -6.25 -38.07 -23.37
C SER A 210 -6.36 -39.58 -23.53
#